data_AF-A0ABD1K213-F1
#
_entry.id   AF-A0ABD1K213-F1
#
_cell.length_a   1.000
_cell.length_b   1.000
_cell.length_c   1.000
_cell.angle_alpha   90.00
_cell.angle_beta   90.00
_cell.angle_gamma   90.00
#
_symmetry.space_group_name_H-M   'P 1'
#
loop_
_entity.id
_entity.type
_entity.pdbx_description
1 polymer ?
#
loop_
_entity_poly.entity_id
_entity_poly.type
_entity_poly.pdbx_seq_one_letter_code
_entity_poly.pdbx_strand_id
1 'polypeptide(L)'
;MSNTIQNDIVESIAAVIHNETDTEIKKSPFIAVQVDDTSDISNKCQLTVIARYVNDKGTVCERFLGFYDVSSDRDANAIASVALKAIENYNPTEKLICQTYDGASCMSGQHGGVQALVKSQCPNALFIHCYAHKLNLVLAQGTKNIQAAKLFFASVDAFHSFFSRSCKRSALLRDVDRAVSVPGGSAVRWNFKSRAVHAIHEGRGSLIVAFGRIMVEPGWDRETIVLSAALKQRLEDFDFCFLLGVFQIIFGLTEPLFQVLQNRTVDIKKCQERIRGTLSAIKSLHTDEKFSGVYDDTVQVVGEPALRRKRRRRGWDDLDHGLNQHQAPDEETVVSFRRLHFEIIDAPVDQDIPIL
;
A
#
# COMPACT_ATOMS: atom_id res chain seq x y z
N MET A 1 12.07 39.15 3.96
CA MET A 1 12.20 38.79 5.39
C MET A 1 13.44 37.92 5.53
N SER A 2 14.41 38.30 6.37
CA SER A 2 15.67 37.53 6.56
C SER A 2 15.40 36.13 7.12
N ASN A 3 16.25 35.15 6.81
CA ASN A 3 16.15 33.79 7.37
C ASN A 3 16.12 33.79 8.90
N THR A 4 16.87 34.69 9.54
CA THR A 4 16.88 34.83 11.01
C THR A 4 15.50 35.21 11.54
N ILE A 5 14.88 36.23 10.95
CA ILE A 5 13.55 36.70 11.38
C ILE A 5 12.49 35.62 11.13
N GLN A 6 12.61 34.86 10.03
CA GLN A 6 11.70 33.74 9.75
C GLN A 6 11.85 32.64 10.80
N ASN A 7 13.08 32.26 11.15
CA ASN A 7 13.34 31.24 12.16
C ASN A 7 12.89 31.68 13.55
N ASP A 8 13.15 32.92 13.95
CA ASP A 8 12.71 33.46 15.26
C ASP A 8 11.19 33.40 15.42
N ILE A 9 10.44 33.71 14.35
CA ILE A 9 8.98 33.60 14.33
C ILE A 9 8.55 32.13 14.45
N VAL A 10 9.18 31.24 13.69
CA VAL A 10 8.88 29.79 13.73
C VAL A 10 9.16 29.21 15.11
N GLU A 11 10.29 29.55 15.72
CA GLU A 11 10.67 29.11 17.06
C GLU A 11 9.73 29.64 18.13
N SER A 12 9.31 30.91 18.02
CA SER A 12 8.35 31.51 18.96
C SER A 12 6.99 30.81 18.89
N ILE A 13 6.49 30.54 17.68
CA ILE A 13 5.24 29.81 17.47
C ILE A 13 5.36 28.38 18.00
N ALA A 14 6.46 27.70 17.70
CA ALA A 14 6.73 26.35 18.17
C ALA A 14 6.77 26.30 19.71
N ALA A 15 7.42 27.26 20.36
CA ALA A 15 7.49 27.33 21.82
C ALA A 15 6.09 27.45 22.47
N VAL A 16 5.21 28.28 21.90
CA VAL A 16 3.81 28.40 22.38
C VAL A 16 3.07 27.08 22.22
N ILE A 17 3.14 26.46 21.03
CA ILE A 17 2.47 25.18 20.74
C ILE A 17 2.99 24.06 21.65
N HIS A 18 4.30 23.98 21.86
CA HIS A 18 4.91 22.98 22.74
C HIS A 18 4.48 23.18 24.19
N ASN A 19 4.46 24.42 24.69
CA ASN A 19 4.05 24.71 26.06
C ASN A 19 2.57 24.38 26.31
N GLU A 20 1.69 24.68 25.35
CA GLU A 20 0.28 24.28 25.41
C GLU A 20 0.14 22.75 25.40
N THR A 21 0.82 22.09 24.46
CA THR A 21 0.84 20.62 24.33
C THR A 21 1.31 19.94 25.61
N ASP A 22 2.41 20.43 26.20
CA ASP A 22 2.96 19.92 27.46
C ASP A 22 1.96 20.05 28.60
N THR A 23 1.31 21.21 28.68
CA THR A 23 0.32 21.49 29.72
C THR A 23 -0.88 20.55 29.60
N GLU A 24 -1.37 20.31 28.38
CA GLU A 24 -2.48 19.40 28.13
C GLU A 24 -2.13 17.95 28.48
N ILE A 25 -0.97 17.46 28.03
CA ILE A 25 -0.53 16.08 28.27
C ILE A 25 -0.30 15.83 29.76
N LYS A 26 0.34 16.78 30.47
CA LYS A 26 0.60 16.66 31.91
C LYS A 26 -0.68 16.60 32.74
N LYS A 27 -1.75 17.27 32.31
CA LYS A 27 -3.07 17.22 32.97
C LYS A 27 -3.77 15.87 32.75
N SER A 28 -3.51 15.18 31.65
CA SER A 28 -4.12 13.89 31.40
C SER A 28 -3.66 12.85 32.44
N PRO A 29 -4.56 12.00 32.97
CA PRO A 29 -4.18 10.91 33.85
C PRO A 29 -3.39 9.81 33.12
N PHE A 30 -3.70 9.59 31.84
CA PHE A 30 -3.08 8.54 31.03
C PHE A 30 -2.70 9.04 29.65
N ILE A 31 -1.68 8.42 29.07
CA ILE A 31 -1.20 8.70 27.72
C ILE A 31 -0.98 7.40 26.93
N ALA A 32 -1.10 7.52 25.62
CA ALA A 32 -0.69 6.52 24.66
C ALA A 32 0.35 7.14 23.72
N VAL A 33 1.31 6.35 23.24
CA VAL A 33 2.32 6.80 22.28
C VAL A 33 2.15 6.06 20.95
N GLN A 34 2.19 6.82 19.86
CA GLN A 34 2.26 6.30 18.50
C GLN A 34 3.61 6.69 17.92
N VAL A 35 4.33 5.71 17.38
CA VAL A 35 5.64 5.96 16.78
C VAL A 35 5.70 5.32 15.39
N ASP A 36 6.14 6.12 14.42
CA ASP A 36 6.28 5.72 13.02
C ASP A 36 7.67 6.15 12.52
N ASP A 37 8.29 5.33 11.67
CA ASP A 37 9.55 5.68 11.02
C ASP A 37 9.32 6.26 9.63
N THR A 38 10.09 7.29 9.29
CA THR A 38 10.07 7.89 7.95
C THR A 38 11.49 8.20 7.51
N SER A 39 11.71 8.22 6.20
CA SER A 39 12.95 8.74 5.61
C SER A 39 12.66 10.05 4.91
N ASP A 40 13.47 11.07 5.15
CA ASP A 40 13.36 12.36 4.45
C ASP A 40 14.00 12.29 3.05
N ILE A 41 13.89 13.38 2.29
CA ILE A 41 14.45 13.48 0.92
C ILE A 41 15.98 13.40 0.87
N SER A 42 16.66 13.55 2.01
CA SER A 42 18.11 13.44 2.16
C SER A 42 18.52 12.04 2.65
N ASN A 43 17.60 11.07 2.66
CA ASN A 43 17.75 9.73 3.21
C ASN A 43 18.09 9.69 4.71
N LYS A 44 17.73 10.73 5.48
CA LYS A 44 17.81 10.66 6.94
C LYS A 44 16.60 9.93 7.49
N CYS A 45 16.84 8.95 8.36
CA CYS A 45 15.79 8.22 9.04
C CYS A 45 15.37 9.00 10.28
N GLN A 46 14.07 9.29 10.38
CA GLN A 46 13.48 10.03 11.48
C GLN A 46 12.36 9.21 12.10
N LEU A 47 12.30 9.29 13.43
CA LEU A 47 11.24 8.72 14.23
C LEU A 47 10.22 9.82 14.54
N THR A 48 8.98 9.60 14.13
CA THR A 48 7.86 10.50 14.43
C THR A 48 7.21 10.02 15.73
N VAL A 49 7.10 10.89 16.73
CA VAL A 49 6.43 10.55 18.00
C VAL A 49 5.18 11.40 18.17
N ILE A 50 4.05 10.74 18.43
CA ILE A 50 2.75 11.35 18.67
C ILE A 50 2.23 10.86 20.04
N ALA A 51 1.83 11.79 20.89
CA ALA A 51 1.10 11.49 22.11
C ALA A 51 -0.41 11.54 21.86
N ARG A 52 -1.12 10.54 22.36
CA ARG A 52 -2.59 10.47 22.36
C ARG A 52 -3.10 10.39 23.79
N TYR A 53 -4.08 11.23 24.13
CA TYR A 53 -4.63 11.32 25.48
C TYR A 53 -6.09 11.78 25.44
N VAL A 54 -6.76 11.77 26.59
CA VAL A 54 -8.13 12.29 26.75
C VAL A 54 -8.06 13.56 27.57
N ASN A 55 -8.61 14.66 27.05
CA ASN A 55 -8.63 15.92 27.78
C ASN A 55 -9.72 15.93 28.88
N ASP A 56 -9.75 17.02 29.63
CA ASP A 56 -10.75 17.30 30.68
C ASP A 56 -12.20 17.30 30.18
N LYS A 57 -12.42 17.52 28.87
CA LYS A 57 -13.74 17.47 28.22
C LYS A 57 -14.13 16.06 27.75
N GLY A 58 -13.30 15.04 28.00
CA GLY A 58 -13.53 13.67 27.54
C GLY A 58 -13.26 13.47 26.04
N THR A 59 -12.60 14.41 25.37
CA THR A 59 -12.28 14.33 23.94
C THR A 59 -10.89 13.71 23.75
N VAL A 60 -10.78 12.81 22.77
CA VAL A 60 -9.49 12.25 22.35
C VAL A 60 -8.69 13.33 21.62
N CYS A 61 -7.47 13.57 22.10
CA CYS A 61 -6.51 14.49 21.51
C CYS A 61 -5.27 13.73 21.03
N GLU A 62 -4.75 14.11 19.88
CA GLU A 62 -3.44 13.70 19.37
C GLU A 62 -2.55 14.94 19.25
N ARG A 63 -1.30 14.84 19.71
CA ARG A 63 -0.29 15.90 19.66
C ARG A 63 1.02 15.35 19.13
N PHE A 64 1.52 15.99 18.09
CA PHE A 64 2.83 15.71 17.54
C PHE A 64 3.90 16.24 18.50
N LEU A 65 4.82 15.38 18.93
CA LEU A 65 5.89 15.75 19.85
C LEU A 65 7.16 16.17 19.11
N GLY A 66 7.46 15.52 17.98
CA GLY A 66 8.63 15.85 17.19
C GLY A 66 9.05 14.76 16.22
N PHE A 67 10.02 15.13 15.39
CA PHE A 67 10.86 14.20 14.63
C PHE A 67 12.19 14.04 15.36
N TYR A 68 12.61 12.80 15.53
CA TYR A 68 13.86 12.47 16.21
C TYR A 68 14.77 11.72 15.24
N ASP A 69 16.00 12.20 15.07
CA ASP A 69 16.96 11.58 14.17
C ASP A 69 17.40 10.22 14.71
N VAL A 70 17.21 9.17 13.91
CA VAL A 70 17.63 7.79 14.17
C VAL A 70 18.49 7.26 13.02
N SER A 71 19.12 8.15 12.26
CA SER A 71 19.94 7.77 11.10
C SER A 71 21.20 7.00 11.48
N SER A 72 21.75 7.24 12.68
CA SER A 72 22.97 6.59 13.15
C SER A 72 22.74 5.18 13.69
N ASP A 73 21.56 4.92 14.26
CA ASP A 73 21.23 3.65 14.89
C ASP A 73 19.71 3.41 14.85
N ARG A 74 19.32 2.25 14.31
CA ARG A 74 17.93 1.81 14.15
C ARG A 74 17.67 0.49 14.87
N ASP A 75 18.54 0.11 15.79
CA ASP A 75 18.28 -1.02 16.66
C ASP A 75 17.08 -0.73 17.59
N ALA A 76 16.52 -1.78 18.18
CA ALA A 76 15.37 -1.65 19.04
C ALA A 76 15.66 -0.80 20.30
N ASN A 77 16.90 -0.80 20.80
CA ASN A 77 17.28 -0.05 22.00
C ASN A 77 17.32 1.45 21.74
N ALA A 78 17.91 1.88 20.65
CA ALA A 78 17.98 3.27 20.21
C ALA A 78 16.58 3.81 19.99
N ILE A 79 15.72 3.07 19.26
CA ILE A 79 14.34 3.48 19.01
C ILE A 79 13.54 3.57 20.32
N ALA A 80 13.63 2.57 21.19
CA ALA A 80 12.93 2.58 22.49
C ALA A 80 13.42 3.74 23.37
N SER A 81 14.73 3.97 23.43
CA SER A 81 15.33 5.08 24.18
C SER A 81 14.84 6.43 23.68
N VAL A 82 14.83 6.65 22.36
CA VAL A 82 14.31 7.88 21.75
C VAL A 82 12.82 8.06 22.05
N ALA A 83 12.02 7.00 21.90
CA ALA A 83 10.58 7.06 22.17
C ALA A 83 10.27 7.37 23.63
N LEU A 84 11.00 6.76 24.58
CA LEU A 84 10.83 7.02 26.02
C LEU A 84 11.31 8.42 26.41
N LYS A 85 12.45 8.85 25.86
CA LYS A 85 12.98 10.21 26.07
C LYS A 85 12.01 11.28 25.58
N ALA A 86 11.31 11.04 24.46
CA ALA A 86 10.31 11.96 23.93
C ALA A 86 9.14 12.19 24.89
N ILE A 87 8.85 11.25 25.79
CA ILE A 87 7.73 11.31 26.74
C ILE A 87 8.18 11.35 28.21
N GLU A 88 9.47 11.47 28.47
CA GLU A 88 10.07 11.38 29.82
C GLU A 88 9.45 12.38 30.79
N ASN A 89 9.18 13.60 30.32
CA ASN A 89 8.57 14.69 31.08
C ASN A 89 7.09 14.48 31.44
N TYR A 90 6.48 13.37 31.02
CA TYR A 90 5.06 13.06 31.23
C TYR A 90 4.84 11.85 32.14
N ASN A 91 5.84 11.43 32.92
CA ASN A 91 5.78 10.30 33.85
C ASN A 91 5.31 8.99 33.18
N PRO A 92 6.01 8.51 32.13
CA PRO A 92 5.54 7.40 31.31
C PRO A 92 5.40 6.09 32.09
N THR A 93 6.23 5.85 33.11
CA THR A 93 6.14 4.65 33.97
C THR A 93 4.76 4.46 34.62
N GLU A 94 4.11 5.56 34.99
CA GLU A 94 2.79 5.55 35.62
C GLU A 94 1.66 5.79 34.60
N LYS A 95 1.86 6.70 33.65
CA LYS A 95 0.81 7.21 32.77
C LYS A 95 0.69 6.49 31.43
N LEU A 96 1.75 5.82 30.95
CA LEU A 96 1.74 5.18 29.64
C LEU A 96 0.95 3.86 29.68
N ILE A 97 -0.19 3.84 29.02
CA ILE A 97 -1.09 2.68 28.96
C ILE A 97 -1.08 1.97 27.60
N CYS A 98 -0.55 2.61 26.58
CA CYS A 98 -0.53 2.07 25.22
C CYS A 98 0.67 2.57 24.42
N GLN A 99 1.22 1.69 23.61
CA GLN A 99 2.30 1.93 22.67
C GLN A 99 1.91 1.33 21.30
N THR A 100 2.01 2.11 20.23
CA THR A 100 1.56 1.72 18.89
C THR A 100 2.63 1.94 17.85
N TYR A 101 3.02 0.88 17.16
CA TYR A 101 4.06 0.86 16.12
C TYR A 101 3.63 0.00 14.92
N ASP A 102 4.47 -0.02 13.88
CA ASP A 102 4.36 -1.01 12.81
C ASP A 102 4.74 -2.43 13.28
N GLY A 103 4.60 -3.41 12.39
CA GLY A 103 4.86 -4.82 12.67
C GLY A 103 6.29 -5.26 12.36
N ALA A 104 7.22 -4.33 12.15
CA ALA A 104 8.61 -4.71 11.89
C ALA A 104 9.18 -5.47 13.08
N SER A 105 10.04 -6.47 12.84
CA SER A 105 10.58 -7.32 13.90
C SER A 105 11.32 -6.53 15.00
N CYS A 106 11.98 -5.42 14.63
CA CYS A 106 12.61 -4.50 15.57
C CYS A 106 11.59 -3.76 16.46
N MET A 107 10.39 -3.48 15.97
CA MET A 107 9.34 -2.77 16.71
C MET A 107 8.49 -3.74 17.52
N SER A 108 7.94 -4.77 16.87
CA SER A 108 6.97 -5.71 17.42
C SER A 108 7.59 -7.02 17.93
N GLY A 109 8.91 -7.12 18.07
CA GLY A 109 9.57 -8.31 18.63
C GLY A 109 9.19 -8.56 20.10
N GLN A 110 8.76 -9.78 20.43
CA GLN A 110 8.37 -10.15 21.80
C GLN A 110 9.56 -10.21 22.79
N HIS A 111 10.74 -10.55 22.26
CA HIS A 111 11.98 -10.67 23.02
C HIS A 111 13.02 -9.75 22.39
N GLY A 112 13.08 -8.50 22.86
CA GLY A 112 14.06 -7.51 22.40
C GLY A 112 13.60 -6.55 21.30
N GLY A 113 12.33 -6.57 20.90
CA GLY A 113 11.75 -5.48 20.11
C GLY A 113 11.44 -4.25 20.98
N VAL A 114 11.21 -3.11 20.34
CA VAL A 114 10.82 -1.85 21.02
C VAL A 114 9.64 -2.10 21.96
N GLN A 115 8.65 -2.90 21.55
CA GLN A 115 7.51 -3.21 22.39
C GLN A 115 7.88 -3.84 23.74
N ALA A 116 8.87 -4.73 23.74
CA ALA A 116 9.32 -5.45 24.93
C ALA A 116 10.15 -4.53 25.83
N LEU A 117 10.98 -3.68 25.23
CA LEU A 117 11.85 -2.72 25.92
C LEU A 117 11.04 -1.59 26.58
N VAL A 118 10.02 -1.06 25.90
CA VAL A 118 9.11 -0.07 26.49
C VAL A 118 8.27 -0.72 27.59
N LYS A 119 7.79 -1.95 27.40
CA LYS A 119 6.99 -2.66 28.40
C LYS A 119 7.78 -3.02 29.66
N SER A 120 9.09 -3.24 29.56
CA SER A 120 9.93 -3.49 30.74
C SER A 120 10.08 -2.25 31.64
N GLN A 121 10.05 -1.05 31.06
CA GLN A 121 10.11 0.23 31.79
C GLN A 121 8.74 0.76 32.16
N CYS A 122 7.72 0.49 31.34
CA CYS A 122 6.33 0.91 31.52
C CYS A 122 5.42 -0.33 31.49
N PRO A 123 5.25 -1.05 32.61
CA PRO A 123 4.53 -2.34 32.63
C PRO A 123 3.08 -2.28 32.15
N ASN A 124 2.44 -1.12 32.29
CA ASN A 124 1.06 -0.88 31.87
C ASN A 124 0.91 -0.57 30.36
N ALA A 125 2.02 -0.37 29.64
CA ALA A 125 2.00 0.03 28.23
C ALA A 125 1.70 -1.18 27.33
N LEU A 126 0.43 -1.33 26.95
CA LEU A 126 0.00 -2.37 26.02
C LEU A 126 0.46 -2.06 24.59
N PHE A 127 1.02 -3.06 23.93
CA PHE A 127 1.38 -2.94 22.52
C PHE A 127 0.17 -3.16 21.61
N ILE A 128 -0.09 -2.18 20.75
CA ILE A 128 -1.07 -2.26 19.68
C ILE A 128 -0.34 -2.16 18.36
N HIS A 129 -0.38 -3.23 17.58
CA HIS A 129 0.15 -3.22 16.21
C HIS A 129 -0.78 -2.39 15.32
N CYS A 130 -0.21 -1.44 14.57
CA CYS A 130 -0.91 -0.64 13.57
C CYS A 130 -1.83 -1.49 12.67
N TYR A 131 -3.15 -1.28 12.79
CA TYR A 131 -4.14 -2.05 12.03
C TYR A 131 -4.06 -1.81 10.52
N ALA A 132 -3.72 -0.59 10.10
CA ALA A 132 -3.50 -0.30 8.68
C ALA A 132 -2.30 -1.08 8.12
N HIS A 133 -1.23 -1.22 8.92
CA HIS A 133 -0.08 -2.04 8.56
C HIS A 133 -0.45 -3.54 8.53
N LYS A 134 -1.20 -4.05 9.52
CA LYS A 134 -1.72 -5.43 9.49
C LYS A 134 -2.53 -5.72 8.22
N LEU A 135 -3.43 -4.84 7.83
CA LEU A 135 -4.21 -4.99 6.60
C LEU A 135 -3.30 -5.02 5.35
N ASN A 136 -2.29 -4.14 5.29
CA ASN A 136 -1.29 -4.17 4.21
C ASN A 136 -0.58 -5.53 4.16
N LEU A 137 -0.14 -6.06 5.31
CA LEU A 137 0.55 -7.35 5.39
C LEU A 137 -0.33 -8.50 4.89
N VAL A 138 -1.61 -8.55 5.29
CA VAL A 138 -2.55 -9.58 4.85
C VAL A 138 -2.69 -9.58 3.32
N LEU A 139 -2.87 -8.41 2.71
CA LEU A 139 -3.04 -8.30 1.25
C LEU A 139 -1.73 -8.60 0.49
N ALA A 140 -0.60 -8.10 1.00
CA ALA A 140 0.70 -8.34 0.38
C ALA A 140 1.13 -9.81 0.49
N GLN A 141 0.96 -10.42 1.67
CA GLN A 141 1.33 -11.80 1.91
C GLN A 141 0.40 -12.77 1.19
N GLY A 142 -0.91 -12.46 1.11
CA GLY A 142 -1.86 -13.25 0.33
C GLY A 142 -1.47 -13.36 -1.14
N THR A 143 -1.01 -12.26 -1.74
CA THR A 143 -0.61 -12.23 -3.16
C THR A 143 0.81 -12.72 -3.41
N LYS A 144 1.64 -12.84 -2.36
CA LYS A 144 3.06 -13.21 -2.47
C LYS A 144 3.29 -14.58 -3.07
N ASN A 145 2.41 -15.56 -2.85
CA ASN A 145 2.64 -16.91 -3.37
C ASN A 145 2.00 -17.15 -4.75
N ILE A 146 1.20 -16.20 -5.23
CA ILE A 146 0.52 -16.28 -6.53
C ILE A 146 1.43 -15.67 -7.59
N GLN A 147 2.03 -16.51 -8.44
CA GLN A 147 2.99 -16.07 -9.46
C GLN A 147 2.39 -15.03 -10.43
N ALA A 148 1.12 -15.19 -10.80
CA ALA A 148 0.43 -14.25 -11.68
C ALA A 148 0.27 -12.87 -11.01
N ALA A 149 -0.10 -12.83 -9.72
CA ALA A 149 -0.21 -11.58 -8.96
C ALA A 149 1.16 -10.89 -8.78
N LYS A 150 2.24 -11.64 -8.54
CA LYS A 150 3.61 -11.11 -8.49
C LYS A 150 3.99 -10.39 -9.79
N LEU A 151 3.77 -11.03 -10.94
CA LEU A 151 4.07 -10.45 -12.26
C LEU A 151 3.19 -9.23 -12.55
N PHE A 152 1.93 -9.29 -12.15
CA PHE A 152 1.00 -8.17 -12.25
C PHE A 152 1.49 -6.96 -11.47
N PHE A 153 1.81 -7.10 -10.17
CA PHE A 153 2.27 -5.97 -9.37
C PHE A 153 3.64 -5.43 -9.80
N ALA A 154 4.53 -6.28 -10.31
CA ALA A 154 5.77 -5.82 -10.94
C ALA A 154 5.50 -4.96 -12.19
N SER A 155 4.48 -5.32 -12.97
CA SER A 155 4.05 -4.54 -14.13
C SER A 155 3.42 -3.21 -13.70
N VAL A 156 2.57 -3.21 -12.66
CA VAL A 156 2.00 -1.98 -12.05
C VAL A 156 3.11 -1.01 -11.62
N ASP A 157 4.15 -1.51 -10.94
CA ASP A 157 5.29 -0.69 -10.49
C ASP A 157 6.12 -0.15 -11.69
N ALA A 158 6.16 -0.88 -12.81
CA ALA A 158 6.85 -0.46 -14.03
C ALA A 158 6.17 0.75 -14.70
N PHE A 159 4.82 0.84 -14.69
CA PHE A 159 4.11 2.03 -15.20
C PHE A 159 4.51 3.28 -14.45
N HIS A 160 4.54 3.23 -13.11
CA HIS A 160 4.98 4.37 -12.31
C HIS A 160 6.43 4.74 -12.62
N SER A 161 7.33 3.76 -12.57
CA SER A 161 8.76 3.96 -12.80
C SER A 161 9.06 4.56 -14.17
N PHE A 162 8.24 4.23 -15.17
CA PHE A 162 8.35 4.81 -16.50
C PHE A 162 8.04 6.31 -16.50
N PHE A 163 6.94 6.75 -15.89
CA PHE A 163 6.58 8.17 -15.90
C PHE A 163 7.41 9.01 -14.92
N SER A 164 7.73 8.48 -13.73
CA SER A 164 8.43 9.22 -12.68
C SER A 164 9.88 9.56 -13.03
N ARG A 165 10.52 8.76 -13.90
CA ARG A 165 11.92 8.97 -14.34
C ARG A 165 12.08 10.00 -15.45
N SER A 166 11.02 10.66 -15.91
CA SER A 166 11.12 11.71 -16.93
C SER A 166 9.98 12.71 -16.88
N CYS A 167 10.33 13.98 -16.69
CA CYS A 167 9.40 15.10 -16.81
C CYS A 167 8.75 15.15 -18.21
N LYS A 168 9.47 14.78 -19.27
CA LYS A 168 8.95 14.74 -20.64
C LYS A 168 7.87 13.68 -20.80
N ARG A 169 8.10 12.45 -20.30
CA ARG A 169 7.10 11.35 -20.31
C ARG A 169 5.86 11.72 -19.50
N SER A 170 6.07 12.27 -18.30
CA SER A 170 4.99 12.75 -17.45
C SER A 170 4.19 13.90 -18.06
N ALA A 171 4.85 14.81 -18.78
CA ALA A 171 4.17 15.92 -19.47
C ALA A 171 3.32 15.43 -20.63
N LEU A 172 3.79 14.46 -21.41
CA LEU A 172 3.01 13.84 -22.49
C LEU A 172 1.77 13.14 -21.94
N LEU A 173 1.88 12.39 -20.84
CA LEU A 173 0.71 11.77 -20.23
C LEU A 173 -0.34 12.81 -19.81
N ARG A 174 0.09 13.93 -19.21
CA ARG A 174 -0.82 15.03 -18.85
C ARG A 174 -1.41 15.75 -20.06
N ASP A 175 -0.72 15.76 -21.19
CA ASP A 175 -1.22 16.31 -22.45
C ASP A 175 -2.32 15.42 -23.03
N VAL A 176 -2.15 14.09 -22.95
CA VAL A 176 -3.17 13.13 -23.34
C VAL A 176 -4.37 13.17 -22.40
N ASP A 177 -4.12 13.16 -21.09
CA ASP A 177 -5.16 13.18 -20.07
C ASP A 177 -4.63 13.74 -18.74
N ARG A 178 -5.15 14.91 -18.35
CA ARG A 178 -4.73 15.58 -17.10
C ARG A 178 -5.20 14.85 -15.85
N ALA A 179 -6.24 14.01 -15.94
CA ALA A 179 -6.78 13.28 -14.80
C ALA A 179 -5.94 12.03 -14.48
N VAL A 180 -5.18 11.50 -15.46
CA VAL A 180 -4.39 10.29 -15.29
C VAL A 180 -3.01 10.61 -14.71
N SER A 181 -2.77 10.08 -13.53
CA SER A 181 -1.46 10.08 -12.88
C SER A 181 -1.26 8.71 -12.25
N VAL A 182 -0.17 8.03 -12.61
CA VAL A 182 0.16 6.71 -12.03
C VAL A 182 1.03 6.94 -10.79
N PRO A 183 0.46 6.91 -9.57
CA PRO A 183 1.22 7.13 -8.35
C PRO A 183 2.23 6.00 -8.14
N GLY A 184 3.30 6.32 -7.41
CA GLY A 184 4.28 5.32 -7.03
C GLY A 184 3.72 4.36 -6.00
N GLY A 185 4.03 3.08 -6.16
CA GLY A 185 3.84 2.08 -5.12
C GLY A 185 4.74 2.36 -3.92
N SER A 186 4.31 1.93 -2.74
CA SER A 186 5.16 1.81 -1.56
C SER A 186 5.19 0.35 -1.15
N ALA A 187 6.39 -0.19 -0.85
CA ALA A 187 6.52 -1.54 -0.32
C ALA A 187 5.81 -1.71 1.04
N VAL A 188 5.65 -0.62 1.80
CA VAL A 188 5.09 -0.60 3.16
C VAL A 188 3.60 -0.20 3.17
N ARG A 189 3.12 0.50 2.13
CA ARG A 189 1.77 1.07 2.09
C ARG A 189 1.00 0.59 0.86
N TRP A 190 0.21 -0.48 1.04
CA TRP A 190 -0.56 -1.14 -0.02
C TRP A 190 -1.65 -0.24 -0.63
N ASN A 191 -2.12 0.79 0.10
CA ASN A 191 -2.97 1.86 -0.45
C ASN A 191 -2.35 2.50 -1.72
N PHE A 192 -1.04 2.63 -1.80
CA PHE A 192 -0.39 3.15 -3.00
C PHE A 192 -0.53 2.21 -4.21
N LYS A 193 -0.53 0.89 -3.99
CA LYS A 193 -0.83 -0.09 -5.04
C LYS A 193 -2.30 -0.06 -5.45
N SER A 194 -3.22 0.12 -4.51
CA SER A 194 -4.66 0.37 -4.77
C SER A 194 -4.86 1.57 -5.71
N ARG A 195 -4.24 2.71 -5.38
CA ARG A 195 -4.31 3.93 -6.21
C ARG A 195 -3.68 3.74 -7.58
N ALA A 196 -2.57 3.01 -7.68
CA ALA A 196 -1.92 2.72 -8.97
C ALA A 196 -2.79 1.81 -9.84
N VAL A 197 -3.36 0.75 -9.28
CA VAL A 197 -4.31 -0.13 -9.98
C VAL A 197 -5.52 0.64 -10.45
N HIS A 198 -6.11 1.48 -9.60
CA HIS A 198 -7.24 2.34 -9.97
C HIS A 198 -6.88 3.30 -11.09
N ALA A 199 -5.74 4.00 -11.00
CA ALA A 199 -5.29 4.93 -12.04
C ALA A 199 -5.02 4.23 -13.38
N ILE A 200 -4.46 3.01 -13.37
CA ILE A 200 -4.21 2.23 -14.59
C ILE A 200 -5.53 1.69 -15.17
N HIS A 201 -6.46 1.27 -14.32
CA HIS A 201 -7.78 0.78 -14.72
C HIS A 201 -8.60 1.88 -15.41
N GLU A 202 -8.81 3.02 -14.73
CA GLU A 202 -9.58 4.14 -15.27
C GLU A 202 -8.84 4.83 -16.43
N GLY A 203 -7.51 4.92 -16.34
CA GLY A 203 -6.66 5.59 -17.33
C GLY A 203 -6.18 4.69 -18.48
N ARG A 204 -6.66 3.45 -18.61
CA ARG A 204 -6.12 2.44 -19.54
C ARG A 204 -6.05 2.97 -20.99
N GLY A 205 -7.14 3.54 -21.48
CA GLY A 205 -7.22 4.09 -22.83
C GLY A 205 -6.23 5.23 -23.05
N SER A 206 -6.18 6.19 -22.11
CA SER A 206 -5.24 7.31 -22.13
C SER A 206 -3.79 6.85 -22.10
N LEU A 207 -3.47 5.81 -21.32
CA LEU A 207 -2.14 5.20 -21.27
C LEU A 207 -1.76 4.55 -22.61
N ILE A 208 -2.67 3.78 -23.24
CA ILE A 208 -2.43 3.18 -24.56
C ILE A 208 -2.14 4.27 -25.61
N VAL A 209 -2.91 5.36 -25.60
CA VAL A 209 -2.68 6.52 -26.49
C VAL A 209 -1.33 7.17 -26.20
N ALA A 210 -1.00 7.41 -24.94
CA ALA A 210 0.26 8.02 -24.54
C ALA A 210 1.48 7.19 -24.99
N PHE A 211 1.46 5.87 -24.76
CA PHE A 211 2.52 4.99 -25.23
C PHE A 211 2.58 4.91 -26.77
N GLY A 212 1.43 4.88 -27.45
CA GLY A 212 1.35 4.92 -28.91
C GLY A 212 1.98 6.19 -29.50
N ARG A 213 1.75 7.35 -28.89
CA ARG A 213 2.39 8.61 -29.29
C ARG A 213 3.90 8.56 -29.09
N ILE A 214 4.39 8.05 -27.96
CA ILE A 214 5.83 7.91 -27.69
C ILE A 214 6.52 7.03 -28.75
N MET A 215 5.84 5.99 -29.24
CA MET A 215 6.39 5.08 -30.23
C MET A 215 6.50 5.68 -31.64
N VAL A 216 5.66 6.66 -31.99
CA VAL A 216 5.55 7.22 -33.34
C VAL A 216 6.19 8.61 -33.44
N GLU A 217 6.03 9.44 -32.42
CA GLU A 217 6.54 10.81 -32.42
C GLU A 217 8.08 10.83 -32.37
N PRO A 218 8.74 11.75 -33.08
CA PRO A 218 10.19 11.89 -33.01
C PRO A 218 10.64 12.47 -31.66
N GLY A 219 11.91 12.25 -31.32
CA GLY A 219 12.54 12.86 -30.14
C GLY A 219 12.45 12.02 -28.87
N TRP A 220 12.15 10.73 -28.98
CA TRP A 220 12.27 9.75 -27.90
C TRP A 220 13.49 8.86 -28.13
N ASP A 221 14.17 8.51 -27.04
CA ASP A 221 15.30 7.58 -27.10
C ASP A 221 14.82 6.12 -27.30
N ARG A 222 15.74 5.25 -27.70
CA ARG A 222 15.43 3.85 -28.02
C ARG A 222 14.86 3.08 -26.83
N GLU A 223 15.38 3.32 -25.63
CA GLU A 223 14.93 2.64 -24.42
C GLU A 223 13.47 3.03 -24.11
N THR A 224 13.16 4.33 -24.15
CA THR A 224 11.81 4.85 -23.96
C THR A 224 10.82 4.28 -24.97
N ILE A 225 11.20 4.16 -26.24
CA ILE A 225 10.34 3.57 -27.29
C ILE A 225 10.07 2.08 -27.01
N VAL A 226 11.11 1.30 -26.71
CA VAL A 226 10.99 -0.15 -26.43
C VAL A 226 10.15 -0.40 -25.17
N LEU A 227 10.40 0.34 -24.10
CA LEU A 227 9.63 0.24 -22.86
C LEU A 227 8.16 0.64 -23.08
N SER A 228 7.90 1.67 -23.89
CA SER A 228 6.52 2.07 -24.23
C SER A 228 5.79 0.98 -25.00
N ALA A 229 6.44 0.34 -25.96
CA ALA A 229 5.86 -0.79 -26.69
C ALA A 229 5.52 -1.95 -25.76
N ALA A 230 6.44 -2.30 -24.84
CA ALA A 230 6.22 -3.36 -23.87
C ALA A 230 5.07 -3.04 -22.89
N LEU A 231 5.02 -1.82 -22.35
CA LEU A 231 3.97 -1.39 -21.43
C LEU A 231 2.60 -1.26 -22.12
N LYS A 232 2.58 -0.77 -23.36
CA LYS A 232 1.36 -0.77 -24.19
C LYS A 232 0.84 -2.19 -24.38
N GLN A 233 1.73 -3.14 -24.74
CA GLN A 233 1.35 -4.54 -24.90
C GLN A 233 0.77 -5.12 -23.60
N ARG A 234 1.28 -4.73 -22.42
CA ARG A 234 0.71 -5.16 -21.13
C ARG A 234 -0.72 -4.65 -20.92
N LEU A 235 -1.04 -3.43 -21.37
CA LEU A 235 -2.41 -2.89 -21.29
C LEU A 235 -3.39 -3.57 -22.27
N GLU A 236 -2.87 -4.38 -23.20
CA GLU A 236 -3.62 -5.15 -24.19
C GLU A 236 -3.57 -6.67 -23.89
N ASP A 237 -2.81 -7.09 -22.87
CA ASP A 237 -2.63 -8.47 -22.46
C ASP A 237 -3.79 -8.94 -21.58
N PHE A 238 -4.38 -10.09 -21.92
CA PHE A 238 -5.55 -10.64 -21.21
C PHE A 238 -5.25 -10.92 -19.74
N ASP A 239 -4.14 -11.61 -19.45
CA ASP A 239 -3.75 -11.97 -18.08
C ASP A 239 -3.61 -10.71 -17.21
N PHE A 240 -3.00 -9.65 -17.73
CA PHE A 240 -2.86 -8.38 -17.02
C PHE A 240 -4.21 -7.68 -16.81
N CYS A 241 -5.04 -7.58 -17.85
CA CYS A 241 -6.34 -6.89 -17.76
C CYS A 241 -7.33 -7.63 -16.85
N PHE A 242 -7.31 -8.96 -16.88
CA PHE A 242 -8.09 -9.79 -15.96
C PHE A 242 -7.71 -9.50 -14.50
N LEU A 243 -6.41 -9.56 -14.19
CA LEU A 243 -5.91 -9.25 -12.84
C LEU A 243 -6.15 -7.79 -12.45
N LEU A 244 -6.08 -6.85 -13.40
CA LEU A 244 -6.41 -5.45 -13.18
C LEU A 244 -7.86 -5.31 -12.71
N GLY A 245 -8.81 -6.01 -13.34
CA GLY A 245 -10.22 -6.03 -12.95
C GLY A 245 -10.44 -6.70 -11.58
N VAL A 246 -9.83 -7.87 -11.33
CA VAL A 246 -9.93 -8.56 -10.03
C VAL A 246 -9.43 -7.66 -8.90
N PHE A 247 -8.23 -7.09 -9.04
CA PHE A 247 -7.66 -6.24 -8.00
C PHE A 247 -8.37 -4.90 -7.86
N GLN A 248 -8.94 -4.34 -8.92
CA GLN A 248 -9.79 -3.14 -8.83
C GLN A 248 -10.99 -3.36 -7.89
N ILE A 249 -11.65 -4.52 -7.99
CA ILE A 249 -12.78 -4.86 -7.12
C ILE A 249 -12.31 -5.05 -5.67
N ILE A 250 -11.24 -5.83 -5.44
CA ILE A 250 -10.69 -6.08 -4.10
C ILE A 250 -10.25 -4.75 -3.45
N PHE A 251 -9.63 -3.85 -4.23
CA PHE A 251 -9.24 -2.53 -3.75
C PHE A 251 -10.42 -1.62 -3.45
N GLY A 252 -11.48 -1.67 -4.26
CA GLY A 252 -12.74 -0.99 -3.96
C GLY A 252 -13.34 -1.41 -2.61
N LEU A 253 -13.19 -2.68 -2.21
CA LEU A 253 -13.68 -3.20 -0.93
C LEU A 253 -12.77 -2.87 0.27
N THR A 254 -11.45 -2.82 0.04
CA THR A 254 -10.44 -2.64 1.10
C THR A 254 -10.08 -1.18 1.34
N GLU A 255 -10.18 -0.29 0.35
CA GLU A 255 -9.88 1.14 0.50
C GLU A 255 -10.71 1.81 1.60
N PRO A 256 -12.04 1.61 1.68
CA PRO A 256 -12.81 2.19 2.76
C PRO A 256 -12.41 1.66 4.14
N LEU A 257 -11.96 0.41 4.22
CA LEU A 257 -11.43 -0.16 5.47
C LEU A 257 -10.12 0.52 5.85
N PHE A 258 -9.20 0.77 4.91
CA PHE A 258 -7.99 1.54 5.15
C PHE A 258 -8.27 2.91 5.75
N GLN A 259 -9.23 3.64 5.18
CA GLN A 259 -9.62 4.97 5.67
C GLN A 259 -10.19 4.92 7.10
N VAL A 260 -10.97 3.89 7.42
CA VAL A 260 -11.50 3.68 8.78
C VAL A 260 -10.38 3.35 9.77
N LEU A 261 -9.44 2.47 9.40
CA LEU A 261 -8.34 2.05 10.28
C LEU A 261 -7.31 3.16 10.56
N GLN A 262 -7.25 4.18 9.70
CA GLN A 262 -6.37 5.36 9.88
C GLN A 262 -7.06 6.53 10.58
N ASN A 263 -8.37 6.47 10.81
CA ASN A 263 -9.10 7.59 11.37
C ASN A 263 -8.93 7.66 12.90
N ARG A 264 -8.54 8.85 13.38
CA ARG A 264 -8.23 9.18 14.79
C ARG A 264 -9.37 8.88 15.76
N THR A 265 -10.62 9.00 15.30
CA THR A 265 -11.82 9.02 16.16
C THR A 265 -12.62 7.71 16.15
N VAL A 266 -12.11 6.66 15.50
CA VAL A 266 -12.90 5.44 15.32
C VAL A 266 -12.90 4.57 16.57
N ASP A 267 -14.10 4.17 16.98
CA ASP A 267 -14.34 3.17 18.01
C ASP A 267 -13.89 1.78 17.54
N ILE A 268 -13.23 1.03 18.42
CA ILE A 268 -12.79 -0.34 18.16
C ILE A 268 -13.94 -1.23 17.68
N LYS A 269 -15.14 -1.08 18.25
CA LYS A 269 -16.32 -1.87 17.83
C LYS A 269 -16.65 -1.64 16.35
N LYS A 270 -16.62 -0.38 15.93
CA LYS A 270 -16.83 0.03 14.53
C LYS A 270 -15.71 -0.49 13.62
N CYS A 271 -14.46 -0.52 14.09
CA CYS A 271 -13.37 -1.19 13.37
C CYS A 271 -13.68 -2.68 13.17
N GLN A 272 -14.10 -3.41 14.21
CA GLN A 272 -14.40 -4.83 14.10
C GLN A 272 -15.56 -5.11 13.13
N GLU A 273 -16.62 -4.31 13.21
CA GLU A 273 -17.76 -4.41 12.30
C GLU A 273 -17.32 -4.15 10.86
N ARG A 274 -16.46 -3.15 10.62
CA ARG A 274 -15.95 -2.84 9.28
C ARG A 274 -15.05 -3.95 8.74
N ILE A 275 -14.16 -4.51 9.57
CA ILE A 275 -13.29 -5.63 9.18
C ILE A 275 -14.16 -6.84 8.80
N ARG A 276 -15.13 -7.22 9.65
CA ARG A 276 -16.05 -8.33 9.37
C ARG A 276 -16.88 -8.09 8.10
N GLY A 277 -17.36 -6.87 7.90
CA GLY A 277 -18.10 -6.47 6.70
C GLY A 277 -17.25 -6.57 5.43
N THR A 278 -16.02 -6.04 5.45
CA THR A 278 -15.08 -6.16 4.31
C THR A 278 -14.71 -7.62 4.05
N LEU A 279 -14.47 -8.43 5.09
CA LEU A 279 -14.19 -9.85 4.92
C LEU A 279 -15.37 -10.59 4.28
N SER A 280 -16.59 -10.32 4.73
CA SER A 280 -17.80 -10.90 4.13
C SER A 280 -17.99 -10.47 2.68
N ALA A 281 -17.66 -9.21 2.35
CA ALA A 281 -17.75 -8.69 0.99
C ALA A 281 -16.68 -9.30 0.06
N ILE A 282 -15.48 -9.58 0.56
CA ILE A 282 -14.46 -10.29 -0.22
C ILE A 282 -14.89 -11.75 -0.44
N LYS A 283 -15.39 -12.42 0.60
CA LYS A 283 -15.90 -13.79 0.48
C LYS A 283 -17.05 -13.93 -0.51
N SER A 284 -17.92 -12.93 -0.64
CA SER A 284 -19.01 -12.97 -1.62
C SER A 284 -18.53 -12.85 -3.08
N LEU A 285 -17.25 -12.51 -3.31
CA LEU A 285 -16.64 -12.56 -4.64
C LEU A 285 -16.32 -14.00 -5.08
N HIS A 286 -16.31 -14.97 -4.14
CA HIS A 286 -16.05 -16.38 -4.42
C HIS A 286 -17.31 -17.06 -5.01
N THR A 287 -17.71 -16.60 -6.20
CA THR A 287 -18.85 -17.12 -6.96
C THR A 287 -18.54 -17.14 -8.44
N ASP A 288 -19.19 -18.06 -9.17
CA ASP A 288 -19.00 -18.18 -10.62
C ASP A 288 -19.54 -16.97 -11.35
N GLU A 289 -20.62 -16.36 -10.85
CA GLU A 289 -21.17 -15.13 -11.42
C GLU A 289 -20.18 -13.97 -11.33
N LYS A 290 -19.43 -13.85 -10.23
CA LYS A 290 -18.42 -12.80 -10.06
C LYS A 290 -17.17 -13.07 -10.91
N PHE A 291 -16.78 -14.32 -11.05
CA PHE A 291 -15.73 -14.72 -11.98
C PHE A 291 -16.14 -14.36 -13.43
N SER A 292 -17.30 -14.83 -13.88
CA SER A 292 -17.81 -14.58 -15.24
C SER A 292 -17.90 -13.09 -15.54
N GLY A 293 -18.39 -12.27 -14.60
CA GLY A 293 -18.43 -10.81 -14.80
C GLY A 293 -17.06 -10.22 -15.14
N VAL A 294 -16.02 -10.52 -14.35
CA VAL A 294 -14.67 -9.99 -14.61
C VAL A 294 -14.07 -10.58 -15.89
N TYR A 295 -14.31 -11.87 -16.15
CA TYR A 295 -13.80 -12.55 -17.34
C TYR A 295 -14.43 -11.96 -18.61
N ASP A 296 -15.75 -11.83 -18.65
CA ASP A 296 -16.50 -11.31 -19.78
C ASP A 296 -16.17 -9.83 -20.04
N ASP A 297 -16.06 -9.02 -18.98
CA ASP A 297 -15.60 -7.63 -19.09
C ASP A 297 -14.19 -7.58 -19.71
N THR A 298 -13.29 -8.49 -19.31
CA THR A 298 -11.94 -8.58 -19.89
C THR A 298 -12.00 -8.96 -21.38
N VAL A 299 -12.83 -9.95 -21.74
CA VAL A 299 -13.03 -10.37 -23.14
C VAL A 299 -13.56 -9.21 -23.99
N GLN A 300 -14.49 -8.42 -23.48
CA GLN A 300 -15.00 -7.24 -24.20
C GLN A 300 -13.91 -6.18 -24.44
N VAL A 301 -12.96 -6.07 -23.50
CA VAL A 301 -11.97 -4.98 -23.46
C VAL A 301 -10.71 -5.30 -24.27
N VAL A 302 -10.27 -6.56 -24.31
CA VAL A 302 -9.04 -6.98 -25.01
C VAL A 302 -9.19 -8.21 -25.92
N GLY A 303 -10.40 -8.77 -26.04
CA GLY A 303 -10.64 -10.01 -26.77
C GLY A 303 -10.36 -11.25 -25.92
N GLU A 304 -10.51 -12.44 -26.53
CA GLU A 304 -10.29 -13.70 -25.83
C GLU A 304 -8.80 -13.96 -25.51
N PRO A 305 -8.50 -14.68 -24.41
CA PRO A 305 -7.13 -15.02 -24.08
C PRO A 305 -6.52 -15.92 -25.16
N ALA A 306 -5.25 -15.65 -25.49
CA ALA A 306 -4.51 -16.52 -26.38
C ALA A 306 -4.38 -17.92 -25.77
N LEU A 307 -4.62 -18.95 -26.58
CA LEU A 307 -4.47 -20.36 -26.18
C LEU A 307 -3.10 -20.58 -25.52
N ARG A 308 -3.09 -21.06 -24.27
CA ARG A 308 -1.86 -21.52 -23.63
C ARG A 308 -1.33 -22.71 -24.41
N ARG A 309 -0.31 -22.50 -25.25
CA ARG A 309 0.35 -23.61 -25.98
C ARG A 309 0.77 -24.69 -24.99
N LYS A 310 0.08 -25.83 -25.02
CA LYS A 310 0.59 -27.07 -24.43
C LYS A 310 1.98 -27.29 -25.00
N ARG A 311 2.98 -27.40 -24.12
CA ARG A 311 4.35 -27.75 -24.51
C ARG A 311 4.35 -29.22 -24.95
N ARG A 312 3.77 -29.52 -26.12
CA ARG A 312 3.98 -30.81 -26.79
C ARG A 312 5.48 -30.92 -27.02
N ARG A 313 6.12 -31.98 -26.52
CA ARG A 313 7.43 -32.41 -27.01
C ARG A 313 7.24 -32.68 -28.50
N ARG A 314 7.62 -31.74 -29.36
CA ARG A 314 7.58 -31.95 -30.81
C ARG A 314 8.69 -32.96 -31.12
N GLY A 315 8.31 -34.11 -31.66
CA GLY A 315 9.22 -34.96 -32.42
C GLY A 315 9.63 -34.23 -33.70
N TRP A 316 10.75 -34.63 -34.28
CA TRP A 316 11.38 -33.95 -35.41
C TRP A 316 10.56 -33.94 -36.71
N ASP A 317 9.45 -34.70 -36.77
CA ASP A 317 8.71 -34.94 -38.02
C ASP A 317 7.50 -34.00 -38.26
N ASP A 318 7.14 -33.13 -37.31
CA ASP A 318 5.96 -32.25 -37.43
C ASP A 318 6.30 -30.87 -38.05
N LEU A 319 6.97 -30.87 -39.20
CA LEU A 319 7.20 -29.68 -40.03
C LEU A 319 6.29 -29.70 -41.27
N ASP A 320 4.98 -29.72 -41.08
CA ASP A 320 4.11 -29.08 -42.06
C ASP A 320 2.76 -28.63 -41.52
N HIS A 321 2.39 -27.42 -41.96
CA HIS A 321 1.07 -26.78 -41.90
C HIS A 321 0.48 -26.38 -40.53
N GLY A 322 0.23 -25.06 -40.39
CA GLY A 322 -0.65 -24.53 -39.33
C GLY A 322 -0.76 -23.01 -39.36
N LEU A 323 -1.61 -22.48 -40.23
CA LEU A 323 -2.08 -21.09 -40.21
C LEU A 323 -2.67 -20.74 -38.83
N ASN A 324 -2.31 -19.56 -38.30
CA ASN A 324 -2.92 -18.98 -37.09
C ASN A 324 -4.41 -18.72 -37.35
N GLN A 325 -5.28 -19.62 -36.93
CA GLN A 325 -6.67 -19.31 -36.67
C GLN A 325 -6.82 -19.00 -35.17
N HIS A 326 -7.38 -17.83 -34.85
CA HIS A 326 -7.85 -17.52 -33.50
C HIS A 326 -9.02 -18.45 -33.19
N GLN A 327 -8.72 -19.58 -32.55
CA GLN A 327 -9.71 -20.49 -31.99
C GLN A 327 -10.04 -20.01 -30.58
N ALA A 328 -11.33 -20.13 -30.22
CA ALA A 328 -11.82 -19.82 -28.88
C ALA A 328 -10.98 -20.53 -27.80
N PRO A 329 -10.81 -19.92 -26.61
CA PRO A 329 -10.02 -20.52 -25.54
C PRO A 329 -10.61 -21.89 -25.21
N ASP A 330 -9.74 -22.88 -25.03
CA ASP A 330 -10.18 -24.19 -24.58
C ASP A 330 -10.76 -24.07 -23.16
N GLU A 331 -11.69 -24.96 -22.83
CA GLU A 331 -12.35 -25.02 -21.51
C GLU A 331 -11.33 -25.02 -20.35
N GLU A 332 -10.15 -25.60 -20.60
CA GLU A 332 -8.99 -25.61 -19.70
C GLU A 332 -8.45 -24.21 -19.37
N THR A 333 -8.43 -23.29 -20.34
CA THR A 333 -8.01 -21.89 -20.14
C THR A 333 -8.97 -21.14 -19.23
N VAL A 334 -10.29 -21.23 -19.47
CA VAL A 334 -11.32 -20.58 -18.63
C VAL A 334 -11.26 -21.11 -17.20
N VAL A 335 -11.14 -22.44 -17.04
CA VAL A 335 -10.98 -23.10 -15.73
C VAL A 335 -9.72 -22.60 -15.01
N SER A 336 -8.63 -22.33 -15.72
CA SER A 336 -7.40 -21.80 -15.11
C SER A 336 -7.57 -20.39 -14.55
N PHE A 337 -8.29 -19.50 -15.26
CA PHE A 337 -8.60 -18.15 -14.76
C PHE A 337 -9.60 -18.18 -13.60
N ARG A 338 -10.59 -19.07 -13.67
CA ARG A 338 -11.52 -19.30 -12.57
C ARG A 338 -10.79 -19.72 -11.30
N ARG A 339 -9.86 -20.67 -11.41
CA ARG A 339 -9.02 -21.10 -10.28
C ARG A 339 -8.18 -19.94 -9.74
N LEU A 340 -7.56 -19.16 -10.64
CA LEU A 340 -6.75 -18.01 -10.24
C LEU A 340 -7.58 -16.93 -9.50
N HIS A 341 -8.81 -16.67 -9.97
CA HIS A 341 -9.75 -15.75 -9.33
C HIS A 341 -10.03 -16.16 -7.87
N PHE A 342 -10.39 -17.43 -7.66
CA PHE A 342 -10.66 -17.93 -6.31
C PHE A 342 -9.40 -17.95 -5.44
N GLU A 343 -8.25 -18.37 -5.97
CA GLU A 343 -6.98 -18.32 -5.24
C GLU A 343 -6.64 -16.91 -4.75
N ILE A 344 -6.93 -15.88 -5.56
CA ILE A 344 -6.71 -14.47 -5.17
C ILE A 344 -7.71 -14.01 -4.10
N ILE A 345 -8.96 -14.47 -4.15
CA ILE A 345 -10.01 -14.11 -3.18
C ILE A 345 -9.79 -14.77 -1.82
N ASP A 346 -9.34 -16.03 -1.82
CA ASP A 346 -9.09 -16.80 -0.60
C ASP A 346 -7.78 -16.36 0.07
N ALA A 347 -6.82 -15.86 -0.69
CA ALA A 347 -5.51 -15.46 -0.21
C ALA A 347 -5.52 -14.47 0.99
N PRO A 348 -6.37 -13.42 1.04
CA PRO A 348 -6.53 -12.57 2.23
C PRO A 348 -7.35 -13.21 3.36
N VAL A 349 -8.18 -14.21 3.06
CA VAL A 349 -9.11 -14.86 4.01
C VAL A 349 -8.39 -15.90 4.85
N ASP A 350 -7.46 -16.64 4.24
CA ASP A 350 -6.77 -17.78 4.84
C ASP A 350 -5.50 -17.39 5.61
N GLN A 351 -5.20 -16.09 5.72
CA GLN A 351 -4.10 -15.62 6.55
C GLN A 351 -4.50 -15.74 8.03
N ASP A 352 -3.82 -16.61 8.78
CA ASP A 352 -3.83 -16.64 10.25
C ASP A 352 -3.14 -15.39 10.86
N ILE A 353 -3.45 -14.21 10.33
CA ILE A 353 -3.00 -12.93 10.87
C ILE A 353 -4.22 -12.34 11.58
N PRO A 354 -4.30 -12.42 12.91
CA PRO A 354 -5.39 -11.78 13.65
C PRO A 354 -5.33 -10.28 13.39
N ILE A 355 -6.28 -9.77 12.59
CA ILE A 355 -6.46 -8.33 12.36
C ILE A 355 -6.91 -7.64 13.66
N LEU A 356 -7.41 -8.41 14.63
CA LEU A 356 -7.74 -7.99 16.00
C LEU A 356 -7.09 -8.93 17.00
#